data_AF-A0A067EIZ1-F1
#
_entry.id   AF-A0A067EIZ1-F1
#
_cell.length_a   1.000
_cell.length_b   1.000
_cell.length_c   1.000
_cell.angle_alpha   90.00
_cell.angle_beta   90.00
_cell.angle_gamma   90.00
#
_symmetry.space_group_name_H-M   'P 1'
#
loop_
_entity.id
_entity.type
_entity.pdbx_description
1 polymer ?
#
loop_
_entity_poly.entity_id
_entity_poly.type
_entity_poly.pdbx_seq_one_letter_code
_entity_poly.pdbx_strand_id
1 'polypeptide(L)' 'TQFPLLLRLHEAYSKLPAFQNAVPEKQPDAPSS' A
#
# COMPACT_ATOMS: atom_id res chain seq x y z
N THR A 1 19.40 2.92 -3.40
CA THR A 1 17.96 3.26 -3.40
C THR A 1 17.84 4.77 -3.40
N GLN A 2 17.04 5.36 -4.29
CA GLN A 2 16.97 6.84 -4.44
C GLN A 2 16.33 7.51 -3.22
N PHE A 3 15.44 6.79 -2.50
CA PHE A 3 14.74 7.28 -1.30
C PHE A 3 14.71 6.22 -0.18
N PRO A 4 15.84 5.99 0.52
CA PRO A 4 15.95 4.89 1.49
C PRO A 4 14.96 5.01 2.66
N LEU A 5 14.69 6.23 3.14
CA LEU A 5 13.72 6.46 4.21
C LEU A 5 12.29 6.13 3.77
N LEU A 6 11.89 6.57 2.57
CA LEU A 6 10.55 6.34 2.04
C LEU A 6 10.32 4.86 1.78
N LEU A 7 11.33 4.16 1.28
CA LEU A 7 11.26 2.71 1.06
C LEU A 7 11.02 1.96 2.37
N ARG A 8 11.77 2.28 3.43
CA ARG A 8 11.58 1.68 4.76
C ARG A 8 10.16 1.88 5.31
N LEU A 9 9.59 3.08 5.13
CA LEU A 9 8.23 3.37 5.59
C LEU A 9 7.18 2.62 4.77
N HIS A 10 7.35 2.56 3.45
CA HIS A 10 6.48 1.79 2.56
C HIS A 10 6.46 0.30 2.96
N GLU A 11 7.62 -0.30 3.19
CA GLU A 11 7.74 -1.70 3.63
C GLU A 11 7.13 -1.95 5.02
N ALA A 12 7.21 -0.96 5.92
CA ALA A 12 6.59 -1.08 7.24
C ALA A 12 5.05 -1.06 7.13
N TYR A 13 4.50 -0.17 6.31
CA TYR A 13 3.05 -0.03 6.14
C TYR A 13 2.43 -1.15 5.29
N SER A 14 3.13 -1.68 4.29
CA SER A 14 2.63 -2.77 3.45
C SER A 14 2.33 -4.06 4.23
N LYS A 15 2.89 -4.22 5.44
CA LYS A 15 2.65 -5.36 6.34
C LYS A 15 1.41 -5.19 7.23
N LEU A 16 0.86 -3.98 7.33
CA LEU A 16 -0.27 -3.69 8.21
C LEU A 16 -1.60 -4.00 7.50
N PRO A 17 -2.49 -4.81 8.09
CA PRO A 17 -3.79 -5.13 7.47
C PRO A 17 -4.62 -3.89 7.12
N ALA A 18 -4.54 -2.84 7.94
CA ALA A 18 -5.24 -1.57 7.68
C ALA A 18 -4.82 -0.94 6.34
N PHE A 19 -3.53 -0.90 6.04
CA PHE A 19 -3.02 -0.39 4.76
C PHE A 19 -3.33 -1.34 3.61
N GLN A 20 -3.22 -2.65 3.84
CA GLN A 20 -3.58 -3.65 2.83
C GLN A 20 -5.05 -3.61 2.42
N ASN A 21 -5.96 -3.22 3.32
CA ASN A 21 -7.39 -3.09 3.03
C ASN A 21 -7.74 -1.75 2.38
N ALA A 22 -6.92 -0.73 2.62
CA ALA A 22 -7.09 0.61 2.07
C ALA A 22 -6.42 0.81 0.71
N VAL A 23 -5.83 -0.24 0.11
CA VAL A 23 -5.24 -0.12 -1.23
C VAL A 23 -6.33 0.16 -2.29
N PRO A 24 -6.03 0.95 -3.34
CA PRO A 24 -7.01 1.34 -4.35
C PRO A 24 -7.75 0.16 -4.99
N GLU A 25 -7.05 -0.95 -5.21
CA GLU A 25 -7.56 -2.14 -5.91
C GLU A 25 -8.62 -2.90 -5.10
N LYS A 26 -8.70 -2.66 -3.79
CA LYS A 26 -9.69 -3.29 -2.90
C LYS A 26 -10.90 -2.41 -2.63
N GLN A 27 -10.95 -1.21 -3.19
CA GLN A 27 -12.10 -0.32 -2.97
C GLN A 27 -13.31 -0.78 -3.79
N PRO A 28 -14.55 -0.52 -3.32
CA PRO A 28 -15.76 -0.98 -4.00
C PRO A 28 -15.93 -0.45 -5.44
N ASP A 29 -15.31 0.70 -5.73
CA ASP A 29 -15.31 1.39 -7.01
C ASP A 29 -14.08 1.06 -7.88
N ALA A 30 -13.21 0.17 -7.42
CA ALA A 30 -12.05 -0.26 -8.20
C ALA A 30 -12.51 -0.87 -9.54
N PRO A 31 -11.86 -0.54 -10.66
CA PRO A 31 -12.20 -1.13 -11.94
C PRO A 31 -12.00 -2.65 -11.89
N SER A 32 -13.01 -3.39 -12.34
CA SER A 32 -12.88 -4.83 -12.56
C SER A 32 -11.85 -5.08 -13.65
N SER A 33 -10.95 -6.03 -13.41
CA SER A 33 -9.91 -6.43 -14.35
C SER A 33 -10.44 -7.24 -15.53
#